data_AF-A0A946XLH6-F1
#
_entry.id   AF-A0A946XLH6-F1
#
_cell.length_a   1.000
_cell.length_b   1.000
_cell.length_c   1.000
_cell.angle_alpha   90.00
_cell.angle_beta   90.00
_cell.angle_gamma   90.00
#
_symmetry.space_group_name_H-M   'P 1'
#
loop_
_entity.id
_entity.type
_entity.pdbx_description
1 polymer ?
#
loop_
_entity_poly.entity_id
_entity_poly.type
_entity_poly.pdbx_seq_one_letter_code
_entity_poly.pdbx_strand_id
1 'polypeptide(L)'
;AAVLQSEINLAACDGVIGGHCGLPFTRIIDNKLWHNPGVIGMPANDGTPRVWYSILTPGDDGLEIQHHALSYDPMVSAQKIRQQDLPAGYADCLENGHWPSLDVLPDAEREVAGQALELTKPIIFRAK
;
A
#
# COMPACT_ATOMS: atom_id res chain seq x y z
N ALA A 1 -12.99 10.94 7.09
CA ALA A 1 -12.74 12.01 6.09
C ALA A 1 -12.18 13.28 6.73
N ALA A 2 -12.80 13.84 7.78
CA ALA A 2 -12.37 15.11 8.40
C ALA A 2 -10.90 15.14 8.87
N VAL A 3 -10.40 14.06 9.48
CA VAL A 3 -8.99 13.97 9.94
C VAL A 3 -8.00 14.02 8.77
N LEU A 4 -8.21 13.23 7.71
CA LEU A 4 -7.33 13.27 6.53
C LEU A 4 -7.34 14.64 5.87
N GLN A 5 -8.48 15.32 5.86
CA GLN A 5 -8.58 16.68 5.33
C GLN A 5 -7.73 17.68 6.13
N SER A 6 -7.80 17.64 7.46
CA SER A 6 -7.00 18.52 8.29
C SER A 6 -5.50 18.27 8.11
N GLU A 7 -5.07 17.01 8.05
CA GLU A 7 -3.66 16.65 7.83
C GLU A 7 -3.15 17.14 6.47
N ILE A 8 -3.91 16.93 5.39
CA ILE A 8 -3.53 17.40 4.05
C ILE A 8 -3.43 18.92 4.00
N ASN A 9 -4.35 19.63 4.66
CA ASN A 9 -4.35 21.08 4.68
C ASN A 9 -3.10 21.64 5.39
N LEU A 10 -2.57 20.95 6.40
CA LEU A 10 -1.33 21.33 7.07
C LEU A 10 -0.10 21.19 6.16
N ALA A 11 -0.13 20.26 5.20
CA ALA A 11 0.97 20.03 4.27
C ALA A 11 1.12 21.14 3.21
N ALA A 12 0.12 22.03 3.06
CA ALA A 12 0.13 23.15 2.11
C ALA A 12 0.51 22.75 0.67
N CYS A 13 0.05 21.58 0.23
CA CYS A 13 0.30 21.03 -1.10
C CYS A 13 -1.01 20.56 -1.77
N ASP A 14 -0.93 20.19 -3.04
CA ASP A 14 -2.06 19.62 -3.79
C ASP A 14 -2.24 18.13 -3.53
N GLY A 15 -1.23 17.48 -2.96
CA GLY A 15 -1.26 16.06 -2.68
C GLY A 15 -0.15 15.58 -1.76
N VAL A 16 -0.43 14.50 -1.03
CA VAL A 16 0.51 13.79 -0.17
C VAL A 16 0.72 12.38 -0.73
N ILE A 17 1.99 11.99 -0.86
CA ILE A 17 2.39 10.61 -1.08
C ILE A 17 2.95 10.09 0.24
N GLY A 18 2.21 9.20 0.87
CA GLY A 18 2.60 8.51 2.09
C GLY A 18 3.19 7.13 1.83
N GLY A 19 3.50 6.44 2.92
CA GLY A 19 3.96 5.06 2.96
C GLY A 19 3.61 4.47 4.32
N HIS A 20 4.55 3.72 4.92
CA HIS A 20 4.50 3.20 6.30
C HIS A 20 3.42 2.14 6.58
N CYS A 21 2.14 2.37 6.25
CA CYS A 21 1.05 1.47 6.63
C CYS A 21 0.96 0.18 5.78
N GLY A 22 1.81 -0.03 4.78
CA GLY A 22 1.86 -1.28 4.00
C GLY A 22 0.77 -1.48 2.94
N LEU A 23 -0.34 -0.74 3.02
CA LEU A 23 -1.48 -0.92 2.12
C LEU A 23 -1.45 0.06 0.93
N PRO A 24 -1.55 -0.41 -0.32
CA PRO A 24 -1.64 0.45 -1.49
C PRO A 24 -3.04 1.07 -1.61
N PHE A 25 -3.12 2.38 -1.83
CA PHE A 25 -4.37 3.06 -2.13
C PHE A 25 -4.16 4.44 -2.73
N THR A 26 -5.21 4.97 -3.33
CA THR A 26 -5.31 6.39 -3.69
C THR A 26 -6.69 6.90 -3.29
N ARG A 27 -6.73 8.04 -2.62
CA ARG A 27 -7.95 8.74 -2.24
C ARG A 27 -7.85 10.19 -2.71
N ILE A 28 -8.94 10.73 -3.24
CA ILE A 28 -9.08 12.16 -3.52
C ILE A 28 -10.01 12.74 -2.46
N ILE A 29 -9.52 13.69 -1.68
CA ILE A 29 -10.24 14.28 -0.53
C ILE A 29 -10.19 15.79 -0.70
N ASP A 30 -11.36 16.42 -0.87
CA ASP A 30 -11.50 17.86 -1.18
C ASP A 30 -10.58 18.35 -2.31
N ASN A 31 -10.58 17.62 -3.43
CA ASN A 31 -9.71 17.87 -4.59
C ASN A 31 -8.20 17.78 -4.33
N LYS A 32 -7.78 17.21 -3.19
CA LYS A 32 -6.37 16.94 -2.90
C LYS A 32 -6.08 15.45 -2.92
N LEU A 33 -4.88 15.10 -3.37
CA LEU A 33 -4.44 13.72 -3.48
C LEU A 33 -3.93 13.18 -2.14
N TRP A 34 -4.34 11.96 -1.78
CA TRP A 34 -3.69 11.16 -0.74
C TRP A 34 -3.39 9.78 -1.30
N HIS A 35 -2.10 9.51 -1.53
CA HIS A 35 -1.65 8.31 -2.19
C HIS A 35 -0.69 7.53 -1.31
N ASN A 36 -0.81 6.20 -1.30
CA ASN A 36 0.18 5.29 -0.78
C ASN A 36 0.45 4.23 -1.84
N PRO A 37 1.68 4.04 -2.33
CA PRO A 37 2.00 3.07 -3.36
C PRO A 37 2.00 1.62 -2.84
N GLY A 38 1.86 1.42 -1.53
CA GLY A 38 2.07 0.13 -0.87
C GLY A 38 3.53 -0.04 -0.45
N VAL A 39 3.95 -1.29 -0.27
CA VAL A 39 5.30 -1.65 0.17
C VAL A 39 5.87 -2.74 -0.73
N ILE A 40 7.15 -2.60 -1.10
CA ILE A 40 7.91 -3.58 -1.90
C ILE A 40 8.38 -4.77 -1.06
N GLY A 41 8.71 -4.56 0.21
CA GLY A 41 9.37 -5.56 1.04
C GLY A 41 8.43 -6.55 1.76
N MET A 42 7.12 -6.34 1.70
CA MET A 42 6.13 -7.15 2.43
C MET A 42 4.77 -7.09 1.70
N PRO A 43 4.04 -8.21 1.61
CA PRO A 43 2.71 -8.23 1.01
C PRO A 43 1.70 -7.33 1.72
N ALA A 44 0.61 -6.97 1.03
CA ALA A 44 -0.36 -5.97 1.51
C ALA A 44 -1.45 -6.51 2.45
N ASN A 45 -1.17 -7.57 3.22
CA ASN A 45 -2.15 -8.27 4.05
C ASN A 45 -3.39 -8.77 3.27
N ASP A 46 -3.25 -9.00 1.97
CA ASP A 46 -4.36 -9.26 1.04
C ASP A 46 -4.49 -10.75 0.69
N GLY A 47 -3.83 -11.64 1.45
CA GLY A 47 -3.88 -13.09 1.22
C GLY A 47 -3.14 -13.55 -0.03
N THR A 48 -2.30 -12.67 -0.60
CA THR A 48 -1.47 -12.98 -1.76
C THR A 48 0.00 -12.66 -1.46
N PRO A 49 0.97 -13.38 -2.05
CA PRO A 49 2.39 -13.11 -1.82
C PRO A 49 2.93 -11.90 -2.60
N ARG A 50 2.09 -11.23 -3.42
CA ARG A 50 2.55 -10.11 -4.26
C ARG A 50 2.77 -8.84 -3.43
N VAL A 51 3.69 -8.01 -3.89
CA VAL A 51 3.98 -6.69 -3.29
C VAL A 51 3.50 -5.57 -4.21
N TRP A 52 3.51 -4.33 -3.72
CA TRP A 52 2.87 -3.23 -4.43
C TRP A 52 3.77 -2.02 -4.61
N TYR A 53 3.63 -1.38 -5.77
CA TYR A 53 4.18 -0.06 -6.06
C TYR A 53 3.21 0.71 -6.96
N SER A 54 3.52 1.97 -7.25
CA SER A 54 2.78 2.76 -8.23
C SER A 54 3.71 3.46 -9.21
N ILE A 55 3.24 3.62 -10.45
CA ILE A 55 3.83 4.51 -11.45
C ILE A 55 2.99 5.78 -11.47
N LEU A 56 3.65 6.92 -11.31
CA LEU A 56 3.04 8.24 -11.39
C LEU A 56 3.56 8.92 -12.65
N THR A 57 2.66 9.20 -13.59
CA THR A 57 2.97 9.86 -14.85
C THR A 57 2.44 11.29 -14.81
N PRO A 58 3.32 12.32 -14.86
CA PRO A 58 2.90 13.71 -14.95
C PRO A 58 2.17 13.98 -16.26
N GLY A 59 1.06 14.73 -16.18
CA GLY A 59 0.37 15.34 -17.32
C GLY A 59 0.21 16.84 -17.11
N ASP A 60 -0.39 17.53 -18.09
CA ASP A 60 -0.44 19.00 -18.12
C ASP A 60 -1.07 19.63 -16.86
N ASP A 61 -2.13 19.02 -16.32
CA ASP A 61 -2.88 19.54 -15.15
C ASP A 61 -2.94 18.55 -13.98
N GLY A 62 -1.99 17.60 -13.88
CA GLY A 62 -1.99 16.64 -12.77
C GLY A 62 -1.21 15.35 -13.01
N LEU A 63 -1.73 14.25 -12.46
CA LEU A 63 -1.05 12.95 -12.43
C LEU A 63 -1.98 11.82 -12.88
N GLU A 64 -1.47 10.93 -13.73
CA GLU A 64 -2.00 9.58 -13.86
C GLU A 64 -1.25 8.67 -12.87
N ILE A 65 -2.00 7.94 -12.05
CA ILE A 65 -1.46 7.05 -11.01
C ILE A 65 -1.92 5.63 -11.31
N GLN A 66 -0.98 4.73 -11.54
CA GLN A 66 -1.26 3.32 -11.76
C GLN A 66 -0.62 2.48 -10.66
N HIS A 67 -1.44 1.68 -9.96
CA HIS A 67 -0.97 0.69 -9.00
C HIS A 67 -0.52 -0.57 -9.75
N HIS A 68 0.59 -1.15 -9.31
CA HIS A 68 1.15 -2.37 -9.87
C HIS A 68 1.38 -3.38 -8.76
N ALA A 69 0.80 -4.57 -8.94
CA ALA A 69 1.20 -5.75 -8.20
C ALA A 69 2.46 -6.34 -8.83
N LEU A 70 3.48 -6.59 -8.00
CA LEU A 70 4.73 -7.21 -8.38
C LEU A 70 4.81 -8.62 -7.79
N SER A 71 4.81 -9.62 -8.67
CA SER A 71 5.10 -10.99 -8.31
C SER A 71 6.61 -11.22 -8.25
N TYR A 72 7.04 -11.95 -7.24
CA TYR A 72 8.43 -12.38 -7.04
C TYR A 72 8.44 -13.81 -6.47
N ASP A 73 9.61 -14.37 -6.20
CA ASP A 73 9.73 -15.65 -5.48
C ASP A 73 9.78 -15.40 -3.96
N PRO A 74 8.66 -15.57 -3.23
CA PRO A 74 8.63 -15.37 -1.78
C PRO A 74 9.41 -16.44 -1.02
N MET A 75 9.56 -17.65 -1.59
CA MET A 75 10.16 -18.79 -0.90
C MET A 75 11.63 -18.52 -0.56
N VAL A 76 12.37 -17.92 -1.50
CA VAL A 76 13.78 -17.58 -1.30
C VAL A 76 13.95 -16.57 -0.16
N SER A 77 13.08 -15.56 -0.09
CA SER A 77 13.14 -14.54 0.96
C SER A 77 12.72 -15.11 2.31
N ALA A 78 11.65 -15.90 2.36
CA ALA A 78 11.16 -16.56 3.55
C ALA A 78 12.18 -17.56 4.12
N GLN A 79 12.85 -18.34 3.26
CA GLN A 79 13.94 -19.23 3.67
C GLN A 79 15.10 -18.48 4.33
N LYS A 80 15.50 -17.32 3.81
CA LYS A 80 16.54 -16.49 4.43
C LYS A 80 16.15 -16.02 5.82
N ILE A 81 14.88 -15.62 6.02
CA ILE A 81 14.37 -15.24 7.34
C ILE A 81 14.51 -16.43 8.30
N ARG A 82 14.06 -17.62 7.89
CA ARG A 82 14.12 -18.84 8.71
C ARG A 82 15.57 -19.28 9.01
N GLN A 83 16.46 -19.20 8.04
CA GLN A 83 17.89 -19.56 8.21
C GLN A 83 18.65 -18.61 9.13
N GLN A 84 18.15 -17.39 9.34
CA GLN A 84 18.73 -16.42 10.26
C GLN A 84 18.04 -16.42 11.63
N ASP A 85 17.18 -17.42 11.92
CA ASP A 85 16.39 -17.53 13.14
C ASP A 85 15.58 -16.26 13.47
N LEU A 86 15.15 -15.53 12.43
CA LEU A 86 14.28 -14.36 12.55
C LEU A 86 12.81 -14.79 12.75
N PRO A 87 11.91 -13.90 13.23
CA PRO A 87 10.55 -14.28 13.57
C PRO A 87 9.79 -14.90 12.38
N ALA A 88 9.34 -16.14 12.55
CA ALA A 88 8.76 -16.96 11.49
C ALA A 88 7.49 -16.35 10.86
N GLY A 89 6.71 -15.58 11.63
CA GLY A 89 5.50 -14.93 11.10
C GLY A 89 5.76 -13.98 9.94
N TYR A 90 6.96 -13.38 9.84
CA TYR A 90 7.32 -12.60 8.65
C TYR A 90 7.69 -13.49 7.46
N ALA A 91 8.31 -14.65 7.69
CA ALA A 91 8.54 -15.62 6.62
C ALA A 91 7.21 -16.13 6.05
N ASP A 92 6.27 -16.47 6.93
CA ASP A 92 4.94 -16.94 6.54
C ASP A 92 4.17 -15.83 5.81
N CYS A 93 4.27 -14.59 6.27
CA CYS A 93 3.66 -13.42 5.60
C CYS A 93 4.11 -13.27 4.16
N LEU A 94 5.41 -13.43 3.85
CA LEU A 94 5.91 -13.35 2.48
C LEU A 94 5.25 -14.40 1.57
N GLU A 95 4.98 -15.58 2.11
CA GLU A 95 4.45 -16.73 1.36
C GLU A 95 2.92 -16.72 1.21
N ASN A 96 2.20 -16.31 2.25
CA ASN A 96 0.74 -16.41 2.31
C ASN A 96 0.02 -15.05 2.25
N GLY A 97 0.74 -13.93 2.36
CA GLY A 97 0.14 -12.61 2.30
C GLY A 97 -0.63 -12.16 3.55
N HIS A 98 -0.45 -12.81 4.70
CA HIS A 98 -1.08 -12.43 5.97
C HIS A 98 -0.04 -11.87 6.95
N TRP A 99 -0.32 -10.71 7.53
CA TRP A 99 0.60 -10.10 8.48
C TRP A 99 0.65 -10.83 9.82
N PRO A 100 1.82 -10.86 10.48
CA PRO A 100 1.97 -11.47 11.80
C PRO A 100 1.36 -10.64 12.94
N SER A 101 1.07 -9.35 12.71
CA SER A 101 0.35 -8.46 13.64
C SER A 101 -0.50 -7.45 12.86
N LEU A 102 -1.65 -7.10 13.42
CA LEU A 102 -2.60 -6.12 12.89
C LEU A 102 -2.77 -4.90 13.82
N ASP A 103 -1.90 -4.73 14.82
CA ASP A 103 -2.07 -3.74 15.90
C ASP A 103 -2.15 -2.31 15.37
N VAL A 104 -1.44 -2.04 14.27
CA VAL A 104 -1.39 -0.73 13.60
C VAL A 104 -2.58 -0.46 12.67
N LEU A 105 -3.38 -1.48 12.34
CA LEU A 105 -4.51 -1.32 11.44
C LEU A 105 -5.74 -0.85 12.20
N PRO A 106 -6.53 0.10 11.65
CA PRO A 106 -7.89 0.35 12.11
C PRO A 106 -8.79 -0.86 11.82
N ASP A 107 -9.93 -0.95 12.52
CA ASP A 107 -10.80 -2.13 12.47
C ASP A 107 -11.32 -2.44 11.05
N ALA A 108 -11.64 -1.41 10.25
CA ALA A 108 -12.09 -1.60 8.87
C ALA A 108 -11.03 -2.31 8.00
N GLU A 109 -9.76 -1.96 8.15
CA GLU A 109 -8.66 -2.63 7.45
C GLU A 109 -8.39 -4.05 7.99
N ARG A 110 -8.68 -4.32 9.27
CA ARG A 110 -8.57 -5.68 9.85
C ARG A 110 -9.65 -6.61 9.29
N GLU A 111 -10.87 -6.13 9.13
CA GLU A 111 -12.02 -6.93 8.66
C GLU A 111 -11.85 -7.45 7.24
N VAL A 112 -11.07 -6.75 6.41
CA VAL A 112 -10.80 -7.13 5.02
C VAL A 112 -9.45 -7.83 4.82
N ALA A 113 -8.73 -8.14 5.90
CA ALA A 113 -7.47 -8.88 5.83
C ALA A 113 -7.66 -10.22 5.09
N GLY A 114 -6.69 -10.58 4.26
CA GLY A 114 -6.74 -11.80 3.45
C GLY A 114 -7.61 -11.70 2.18
N GLN A 115 -8.26 -10.56 1.93
CA GLN A 115 -9.01 -10.34 0.69
C GLN A 115 -8.12 -9.68 -0.35
N ALA A 116 -7.92 -10.36 -1.49
CA ALA A 116 -7.04 -9.89 -2.55
C ALA A 116 -7.43 -8.50 -3.07
N LEU A 117 -6.45 -7.59 -3.10
CA LEU A 117 -6.66 -6.22 -3.60
C LEU A 117 -6.63 -6.19 -5.12
N GLU A 118 -7.62 -5.54 -5.74
CA GLU A 118 -7.72 -5.41 -7.20
C GLU A 118 -7.69 -3.92 -7.61
N LEU A 119 -6.48 -3.39 -7.83
CA LEU A 119 -6.21 -1.97 -8.13
C LEU A 119 -5.77 -1.74 -9.59
N THR A 120 -6.49 -2.33 -10.54
CA THR A 120 -6.05 -2.39 -11.95
C THR A 120 -6.31 -1.13 -12.77
N LYS A 121 -7.15 -0.20 -12.29
CA LYS A 121 -7.56 0.99 -13.03
C LYS A 121 -6.64 2.19 -12.72
N PRO A 122 -6.11 2.89 -13.74
CA PRO A 122 -5.44 4.16 -13.53
C PRO A 122 -6.36 5.19 -12.89
N ILE A 123 -5.78 6.03 -12.04
CA ILE A 123 -6.47 7.11 -11.35
C ILE A 123 -5.92 8.43 -11.87
N ILE A 124 -6.81 9.28 -12.37
CA ILE A 124 -6.45 10.61 -12.86
C ILE A 124 -6.70 11.62 -11.74
N PHE A 125 -5.62 12.17 -11.20
CA PHE A 125 -5.66 13.31 -10.31
C PHE A 125 -5.45 14.59 -11.12
N ARG A 126 -6.27 15.61 -10.86
CA ARG A 126 -6.12 16.95 -11.43
C ARG A 126 -5.81 17.92 -10.31
N ALA A 127 -4.65 18.57 -10.37
CA ALA A 127 -4.33 19.65 -9.46
C ALA A 127 -5.18 20.89 -9.86
N LYS A 128 -5.60 21.67 -8.87
CA LYS A 128 -6.35 22.91 -9.09
C LYS A 128 -5.43 24.12 -9.01
#